data_AF-I4EJW7-F1
#
_entry.id   AF-I4EJW7-F1
#
_cell.length_a   1.000
_cell.length_b   1.000
_cell.length_c   1.000
_cell.angle_alpha   90.00
_cell.angle_beta   90.00
_cell.angle_gamma   90.00
#
_symmetry.space_group_name_H-M   'P 1'
#
loop_
_entity.id
_entity.type
_entity.pdbx_description
1 polymer ?
#
loop_
_entity_poly.entity_id
_entity_poly.type
_entity_poly.pdbx_seq_one_letter_code
_entity_poly.pdbx_strand_id
1 'polypeptide(L)'
;MPANHPLTPPLRESTDPDQSDPLICVVSDLHLGGDPGQEDFFATEEFIRLLDMLDQHDGQVELVIAGDWFDLLQIQSSIGADGSRVRPVVSEGETAQLFERLKRFAARSDRRVIYLIGNHDSQIWWDRQEQQVLRDGGFVSEIALGYHYQFGTPEHGALLYCDHGAEYDPGNAIRDYSNPLSTPLGHHFVLDFVNHLEPLGRTSPEHAPTSISDIDNIYPLEMAPWWFVSRFFYRAVEQFTKYVALPVLFLYLLFHLLPVAFFLDRLATNHPLLERLPSFRVILWMVIAIFDSSLALGLLTLLLIRRSFRKARRNYGLEDIGAIIGRGERFWKTTTDSLTTGERCPAFWAGPWDGCDVLVYGHTHFGFIRPLETGERVRAIVNTGSWTRKVLPVRGRFRLPPVFLPTYHLSYALAYARDGALHVELWEIPKAINYLLPWPERLAIIQKERPISKPESIEPQLLDRIAIPFRSREPVDRPGEELVAASAFGPGAFSAPPEGQGNDGQAE
;
A
#
# COMPACT_ATOMS: atom_id res chain seq x y z
N MET A 1 -26.34 33.59 1.72
CA MET A 1 -25.39 33.99 0.66
C MET A 1 -24.17 33.09 0.76
N PRO A 2 -23.79 32.34 -0.28
CA PRO A 2 -22.58 31.53 -0.22
C PRO A 2 -21.39 32.46 -0.49
N ALA A 3 -20.47 32.55 0.48
CA ALA A 3 -19.22 33.25 0.29
C ALA A 3 -18.28 32.35 -0.52
N ASN A 4 -18.04 32.73 -1.77
CA ASN A 4 -16.89 32.31 -2.55
C ASN A 4 -15.62 32.79 -1.84
N HIS A 5 -14.90 31.88 -1.21
CA HIS A 5 -13.48 32.03 -0.96
C HIS A 5 -12.76 30.86 -1.63
N PRO A 6 -12.07 31.07 -2.77
CA PRO A 6 -11.02 30.15 -3.17
C PRO A 6 -9.85 30.40 -2.21
N LEU A 7 -9.77 29.63 -1.14
CA LEU A 7 -8.54 29.53 -0.36
C LEU A 7 -7.61 28.62 -1.16
N THR A 8 -6.86 29.21 -2.08
CA THR A 8 -5.73 28.55 -2.75
C THR A 8 -4.67 28.25 -1.68
N PRO A 9 -4.36 26.99 -1.37
CA PRO A 9 -3.18 26.64 -0.58
C PRO A 9 -1.92 26.95 -1.38
N PRO A 10 -0.74 27.16 -0.75
CA PRO A 10 0.49 27.37 -1.48
C PRO A 10 0.89 26.05 -2.17
N LEU A 11 0.61 25.95 -3.47
CA LEU A 11 1.46 25.16 -4.35
C LEU A 11 2.79 25.89 -4.40
N ARG A 12 3.88 25.16 -4.16
CA ARG A 12 5.20 25.73 -4.38
C ARG A 12 5.63 25.50 -5.82
N GLU A 13 5.81 26.59 -6.55
CA GLU A 13 6.72 26.66 -7.69
C GLU A 13 8.16 26.76 -7.14
N SER A 14 9.02 25.80 -7.45
CA SER A 14 10.47 26.03 -7.37
C SER A 14 10.95 26.49 -8.74
N THR A 15 10.75 27.78 -9.03
CA THR A 15 11.15 28.42 -10.29
C THR A 15 12.40 29.28 -10.09
N ASP A 16 13.50 28.69 -9.58
CA ASP A 16 14.80 29.36 -9.61
C ASP A 16 15.66 28.82 -10.77
N PRO A 17 15.57 29.42 -11.99
CA PRO A 17 16.30 28.95 -13.18
C PRO A 17 17.83 29.11 -13.08
N ASP A 18 18.36 29.74 -12.02
CA ASP A 18 19.80 29.93 -11.79
C ASP A 18 20.42 28.84 -10.89
N GLN A 19 19.63 27.88 -10.39
CA GLN A 19 20.12 26.73 -9.61
C GLN A 19 20.15 25.45 -10.44
N SER A 20 21.18 24.63 -10.24
CA SER A 20 21.21 23.26 -10.74
C SER A 20 19.99 22.49 -10.21
N ASP A 21 19.29 21.77 -11.08
CA ASP A 21 18.15 20.94 -10.70
C ASP A 21 18.49 20.02 -9.49
N PRO A 22 17.62 19.96 -8.46
CA PRO A 22 17.87 19.15 -7.28
C PRO A 22 17.66 17.66 -7.55
N LEU A 23 18.24 16.84 -6.69
CA LEU A 23 17.76 15.46 -6.50
C LEU A 23 16.50 15.49 -5.64
N ILE A 24 15.37 15.07 -6.20
CA ILE A 24 14.11 14.94 -5.47
C ILE A 24 13.95 13.50 -5.03
N CYS A 25 13.80 13.27 -3.72
CA CYS A 25 13.47 11.97 -3.14
C CYS A 25 12.06 12.01 -2.58
N VAL A 26 11.18 11.10 -3.02
CA VAL A 26 9.79 11.03 -2.57
C VAL A 26 9.54 9.72 -1.83
N VAL A 27 8.97 9.83 -0.63
CA VAL A 27 8.50 8.73 0.23
C VAL A 27 7.06 9.01 0.66
N SER A 28 6.27 8.00 1.01
CA SER A 28 4.90 8.19 1.51
C SER A 28 4.49 7.08 2.49
N ASP A 29 3.38 7.32 3.20
CA ASP A 29 2.67 6.31 4.00
C ASP A 29 3.59 5.65 5.05
N LEU A 30 4.18 6.48 5.90
CA LEU A 30 5.03 6.05 7.01
C LEU A 30 4.21 5.65 8.24
N HIS A 31 3.08 6.33 8.50
CA HIS A 31 2.22 6.10 9.65
C HIS A 31 2.98 6.05 10.99
N LEU A 32 3.77 7.10 11.26
CA LEU A 32 4.45 7.23 12.54
C LEU A 32 3.46 7.47 13.68
N GLY A 33 3.63 6.74 14.77
CA GLY A 33 2.78 6.84 15.96
C GLY A 33 1.96 5.58 16.18
N GLY A 34 0.70 5.76 16.56
CA GLY A 34 -0.17 4.72 17.09
C GLY A 34 -0.12 4.65 18.61
N ASP A 35 -1.28 4.42 19.23
CA ASP A 35 -1.32 3.96 20.62
C ASP A 35 -0.68 2.56 20.71
N PRO A 36 -0.28 2.09 21.91
CA PRO A 36 0.42 0.81 22.05
C PRO A 36 -0.22 -0.33 21.24
N GLY A 37 0.54 -1.17 20.56
CA GLY A 37 0.01 -2.26 19.71
C GLY A 37 -0.88 -1.85 18.53
N GLN A 38 -0.87 -0.59 18.13
CA GLN A 38 -1.43 -0.04 16.88
C GLN A 38 -0.33 0.62 16.04
N GLU A 39 0.94 0.41 16.39
CA GLU A 39 2.06 0.97 15.64
C GLU A 39 2.28 0.19 14.34
N ASP A 40 2.42 0.90 13.22
CA ASP A 40 2.66 0.31 11.90
C ASP A 40 4.08 0.53 11.37
N PHE A 41 4.75 1.56 11.88
CA PHE A 41 6.11 1.91 11.49
C PHE A 41 7.15 1.17 12.33
N PHE A 42 7.90 0.28 11.68
CA PHE A 42 9.02 -0.44 12.31
C PHE A 42 10.33 -0.28 11.55
N ALA A 43 10.48 0.82 10.78
CA ALA A 43 11.55 1.01 9.79
C ALA A 43 12.53 2.16 10.13
N THR A 44 12.71 2.49 11.41
CA THR A 44 13.59 3.58 11.89
C THR A 44 14.99 3.51 11.28
N GLU A 45 15.64 2.35 11.40
CA GLU A 45 17.01 2.14 10.91
C GLU A 45 17.08 2.24 9.38
N GLU A 46 16.08 1.72 8.68
CA GLU A 46 15.99 1.81 7.21
C GLU A 46 15.86 3.26 6.74
N PHE A 47 15.04 4.06 7.44
CA PHE A 47 14.83 5.46 7.06
C PHE A 47 16.06 6.32 7.40
N ILE A 48 16.73 6.06 8.53
CA ILE A 48 18.02 6.69 8.84
C ILE A 48 19.05 6.40 7.74
N ARG A 49 19.12 5.16 7.24
CA ARG A 49 20.01 4.81 6.11
C ARG A 49 19.63 5.54 4.82
N LEU A 50 18.34 5.73 4.54
CA LEU A 50 17.90 6.56 3.41
C LEU A 50 18.44 8.00 3.56
N LEU A 51 18.30 8.61 4.73
CA LEU A 51 18.85 9.95 4.99
C LEU A 51 20.38 10.00 4.85
N ASP A 52 21.10 8.98 5.32
CA ASP A 52 22.55 8.86 5.18
C ASP A 52 23.00 8.73 3.71
N MET A 53 22.22 8.05 2.88
CA MET A 53 22.47 7.94 1.44
C MET A 53 22.18 9.25 0.72
N LEU A 54 21.06 9.92 1.03
CA LEU A 54 20.74 11.23 0.46
C LEU A 54 21.79 12.29 0.84
N ASP A 55 22.37 12.22 2.04
CA ASP A 55 23.41 13.14 2.46
C ASP A 55 24.74 12.99 1.70
N GLN A 56 24.96 11.85 1.04
CA GLN A 56 26.14 11.64 0.17
C GLN A 56 26.00 12.33 -1.19
N HIS A 57 24.82 12.84 -1.54
CA HIS A 57 24.62 13.56 -2.79
C HIS A 57 25.26 14.96 -2.74
N ASP A 58 26.12 15.22 -3.72
CA ASP A 58 26.71 16.54 -3.96
C ASP A 58 25.69 17.42 -4.69
N GLY A 59 25.21 18.48 -4.03
CA GLY A 59 24.21 19.38 -4.60
C GLY A 59 22.95 19.45 -3.75
N GLN A 60 21.88 19.98 -4.33
CA GLN A 60 20.61 20.17 -3.62
C GLN A 60 19.81 18.88 -3.55
N VAL A 61 19.22 18.61 -2.38
CA VAL A 61 18.31 17.48 -2.19
C VAL A 61 17.00 17.96 -1.58
N GLU A 62 15.89 17.59 -2.21
CA GLU A 62 14.54 17.79 -1.68
C GLU A 62 13.94 16.44 -1.28
N LEU A 63 13.74 16.22 0.01
CA LEU A 63 12.98 15.09 0.53
C LEU A 63 11.52 15.49 0.63
N VAL A 64 10.68 14.88 -0.20
CA VAL A 64 9.23 15.05 -0.20
C VAL A 64 8.59 13.86 0.51
N ILE A 65 7.88 14.11 1.60
CA ILE A 65 7.08 13.12 2.32
C ILE A 65 5.63 13.30 1.85
N ALA A 66 5.18 12.45 0.93
CA ALA A 66 3.93 12.56 0.18
C ALA A 66 2.72 11.99 0.95
N GLY A 67 2.43 12.56 2.13
CA GLY A 67 1.27 12.21 2.94
C GLY A 67 1.48 11.04 3.88
N ASP A 68 0.56 10.96 4.85
CA ASP A 68 0.46 9.94 5.89
C ASP A 68 1.82 9.66 6.57
N TRP A 69 2.48 10.75 6.95
CA TRP A 69 3.72 10.69 7.72
C TRP A 69 3.44 10.26 9.16
N PHE A 70 2.37 10.79 9.75
CA PHE A 70 1.89 10.44 11.09
C PHE A 70 0.54 9.73 10.99
N ASP A 71 0.28 8.78 11.88
CA ASP A 71 -1.07 8.21 12.04
C ASP A 71 -1.83 8.90 13.17
N LEU A 72 -2.32 10.11 12.93
CA LEU A 72 -3.04 10.86 13.97
C LEU A 72 -4.42 10.27 14.28
N LEU A 73 -4.91 9.35 13.46
CA LEU A 73 -6.16 8.62 13.70
C LEU A 73 -5.95 7.51 14.73
N GLN A 74 -4.79 6.86 14.77
CA GLN A 74 -4.44 5.85 15.78
C GLN A 74 -3.77 6.43 17.04
N ILE A 75 -3.40 7.72 17.07
CA ILE A 75 -2.90 8.39 18.29
C ILE A 75 -4.07 8.98 19.09
N GLN A 76 -4.59 8.22 20.05
CA GLN A 76 -5.74 8.63 20.87
C GLN A 76 -5.38 8.92 22.32
N SER A 77 -4.39 8.22 22.88
CA SER A 77 -3.98 8.35 24.28
C SER A 77 -2.54 8.85 24.46
N SER A 78 -1.68 8.69 23.46
CA SER A 78 -0.30 9.19 23.47
C SER A 78 -0.21 10.69 23.17
N ILE A 79 -0.81 11.51 24.04
CA ILE A 79 -0.87 12.97 23.90
C ILE A 79 0.18 13.63 24.81
N GLY A 80 0.99 14.52 24.26
CA GLY A 80 1.98 15.31 24.99
C GLY A 80 1.35 16.22 26.04
N ALA A 81 2.15 16.66 27.02
CA ALA A 81 1.66 17.52 28.10
C ALA A 81 1.08 18.87 27.62
N ASP A 82 1.49 19.32 26.43
CA ASP A 82 0.98 20.52 25.76
C ASP A 82 -0.28 20.25 24.91
N GLY A 83 -0.73 19.00 24.80
CA GLY A 83 -1.85 18.59 23.96
C GLY A 83 -1.45 18.12 22.55
N SER A 84 -0.16 18.21 22.18
CA SER A 84 0.32 17.76 20.87
C SER A 84 0.37 16.23 20.79
N ARG A 85 -0.15 15.68 19.71
CA ARG A 85 -0.05 14.25 19.35
C ARG A 85 1.25 13.94 18.62
N VAL A 86 1.82 14.91 17.91
CA VAL A 86 3.08 14.74 17.18
C VAL A 86 4.29 14.76 18.12
N ARG A 87 4.28 15.60 19.17
CA ARG A 87 5.45 15.80 20.04
C ARG A 87 6.00 14.51 20.65
N PRO A 88 5.18 13.61 21.22
CA PRO A 88 5.68 12.34 21.74
C PRO A 88 6.34 11.49 20.65
N VAL A 89 5.75 11.41 19.45
CA VAL A 89 6.27 10.63 18.32
C VAL A 89 7.65 11.11 17.90
N VAL A 90 7.89 12.43 17.88
CA VAL A 90 9.16 12.99 17.41
C VAL A 90 10.24 13.07 18.49
N SER A 91 9.86 13.01 19.77
CA SER A 91 10.77 13.27 20.89
C SER A 91 11.05 12.04 21.76
N GLU A 92 10.21 11.01 21.68
CA GLU A 92 10.22 9.85 22.57
C GLU A 92 10.25 8.54 21.76
N GLY A 93 10.54 7.43 22.44
CA GLY A 93 10.47 6.10 21.85
C GLY A 93 11.53 5.79 20.78
N GLU A 94 11.22 4.82 19.92
CA GLU A 94 12.13 4.30 18.89
C GLU A 94 12.34 5.28 17.72
N THR A 95 11.40 6.19 17.50
CA THR A 95 11.42 7.19 16.40
C THR A 95 12.24 8.43 16.74
N ALA A 96 12.55 8.69 18.02
CA ALA A 96 13.34 9.86 18.43
C ALA A 96 14.71 9.95 17.72
N GLN A 97 15.39 8.81 17.53
CA GLN A 97 16.68 8.78 16.83
C GLN A 97 16.56 9.15 15.35
N LEU A 98 15.46 8.74 14.71
CA LEU A 98 15.12 9.12 13.35
C LEU A 98 14.92 10.64 13.24
N PHE A 99 14.15 11.24 14.14
CA PHE A 99 13.91 12.70 14.10
C PHE A 99 15.17 13.51 14.42
N GLU A 100 16.04 13.05 15.32
CA GLU A 100 17.36 13.66 15.55
C GLU A 100 18.25 13.61 14.30
N ARG A 101 18.16 12.52 13.52
CA ARG A 101 18.87 12.39 12.25
C ARG A 101 18.27 13.28 11.16
N LEU A 102 16.94 13.33 11.07
CA LEU A 102 16.21 14.18 10.13
C LEU A 102 16.48 15.67 10.39
N LYS A 103 16.51 16.08 11.66
CA LYS A 103 16.88 17.44 12.04
C LYS A 103 18.27 17.82 11.54
N ARG A 104 19.25 16.91 11.65
CA ARG A 104 20.60 17.11 11.11
C ARG A 104 20.61 17.21 9.58
N PHE A 105 19.79 16.41 8.91
CA PHE A 105 19.59 16.49 7.45
C PHE A 105 19.02 17.86 7.06
N ALA A 106 17.88 18.26 7.65
CA ALA A 106 17.16 19.49 7.35
C ALA A 106 17.91 20.77 7.76
N ALA A 107 18.87 20.70 8.69
CA ALA A 107 19.68 21.84 9.12
C ALA A 107 20.71 22.31 8.07
N ARG A 108 20.99 21.49 7.06
CA ARG A 108 21.91 21.86 5.97
C ARG A 108 21.21 22.80 4.98
N SER A 109 21.95 23.78 4.46
CA SER A 109 21.40 24.78 3.54
C SER A 109 21.04 24.25 2.15
N ASP A 110 21.60 23.09 1.77
CA ASP A 110 21.36 22.39 0.51
C ASP A 110 20.39 21.20 0.66
N ARG A 111 19.67 21.13 1.78
CA ARG A 111 18.65 20.12 2.07
C ARG A 111 17.32 20.78 2.37
N ARG A 112 16.26 20.17 1.87
CA ARG A 112 14.88 20.62 2.03
C ARG A 112 14.02 19.43 2.39
N VAL A 113 13.15 19.60 3.38
CA VAL A 113 12.14 18.59 3.75
C VAL A 113 10.77 19.20 3.54
N ILE A 114 10.04 18.67 2.56
CA ILE A 114 8.69 19.10 2.20
C ILE A 114 7.73 18.02 2.68
N TYR A 115 6.80 18.39 3.54
CA TYR A 115 5.78 17.48 4.05
C TYR A 115 4.43 17.77 3.40
N LEU A 116 3.92 16.82 2.62
CA LEU A 116 2.57 16.86 2.08
C LEU A 116 1.63 16.20 3.07
N ILE A 117 0.47 16.81 3.30
CA ILE A 117 -0.56 16.27 4.19
C ILE A 117 -1.36 15.18 3.46
N GLY A 118 -1.61 14.06 4.14
CA GLY A 118 -2.50 12.98 3.72
C GLY A 118 -3.77 12.89 4.57
N ASN A 119 -4.52 11.80 4.42
CA ASN A 119 -5.80 11.65 5.11
C ASN A 119 -5.67 11.22 6.58
N HIS A 120 -4.58 10.53 6.98
CA HIS A 120 -4.34 10.11 8.37
C HIS A 120 -3.78 11.23 9.25
N ASP A 121 -3.16 12.24 8.65
CA ASP A 121 -2.53 13.37 9.33
C ASP A 121 -3.14 14.74 8.97
N SER A 122 -4.33 14.72 8.35
CA SER A 122 -5.10 15.91 7.95
C SER A 122 -5.28 16.97 9.05
N GLN A 123 -5.28 16.56 10.32
CA GLN A 123 -5.30 17.48 11.48
C GLN A 123 -4.18 18.52 11.42
N ILE A 124 -2.99 18.14 10.94
CA ILE A 124 -1.82 19.03 10.89
C ILE A 124 -2.09 20.25 10.01
N TRP A 125 -2.96 20.14 9.00
CA TRP A 125 -3.25 21.28 8.12
C TRP A 125 -3.94 22.45 8.83
N TRP A 126 -4.89 22.17 9.72
CA TRP A 126 -5.67 23.20 10.42
C TRP A 126 -5.23 23.42 11.87
N ASP A 127 -4.51 22.47 12.46
CA ASP A 127 -3.96 22.58 13.82
C ASP A 127 -2.58 23.27 13.82
N ARG A 128 -2.57 24.54 14.20
CA ARG A 128 -1.33 25.34 14.25
C ARG A 128 -0.32 24.83 15.28
N GLN A 129 -0.77 24.17 16.34
CA GLN A 129 0.16 23.66 17.36
C GLN A 129 1.02 22.55 16.78
N GLU A 130 0.43 21.61 16.04
CA GLU A 130 1.18 20.52 15.42
C GLU A 130 2.15 21.03 14.35
N GLN A 131 1.75 22.04 13.55
CA GLN A 131 2.67 22.68 12.61
C GLN A 131 3.84 23.37 13.32
N GLN A 132 3.60 24.02 14.46
CA GLN A 132 4.66 24.66 15.24
C GLN A 132 5.63 23.62 15.81
N VAL A 133 5.13 22.50 16.33
CA VAL A 133 5.98 21.38 16.80
C VAL A 133 6.94 20.92 15.69
N LEU A 134 6.43 20.75 14.47
CA LEU A 134 7.24 20.30 13.34
C LEU A 134 8.25 21.34 12.86
N ARG A 135 7.84 22.61 12.75
CA ARG A 135 8.70 23.71 12.28
C ARG A 135 9.75 24.10 13.32
N ASP A 136 9.36 24.28 14.58
CA ASP A 136 10.27 24.66 15.67
C ASP A 136 11.25 23.53 16.01
N GLY A 137 10.83 22.28 15.79
CA GLY A 137 11.72 21.11 15.88
C GLY A 137 12.82 21.09 14.81
N GLY A 138 12.65 21.85 13.72
CA GLY A 138 13.55 21.85 12.57
C GLY A 138 13.44 20.59 11.72
N PHE A 139 12.28 19.92 11.72
CA PHE A 139 12.07 18.66 10.99
C PHE A 139 11.60 18.88 9.56
N VAL A 140 10.87 19.97 9.33
CA VAL A 140 10.30 20.32 8.02
C VAL A 140 10.69 21.73 7.63
N SER A 141 11.02 21.91 6.35
CA SER A 141 11.15 23.22 5.73
C SER A 141 9.76 23.78 5.39
N GLU A 142 8.87 22.90 4.93
CA GLU A 142 7.57 23.29 4.40
C GLU A 142 6.50 22.22 4.67
N ILE A 143 5.26 22.68 4.80
CA ILE A 143 4.06 21.85 4.91
C ILE A 143 3.11 22.32 3.81
N ALA A 144 2.68 21.41 2.94
CA ALA A 144 1.85 21.71 1.78
C ALA A 144 0.81 20.59 1.55
N LEU A 145 -0.07 20.77 0.55
CA LEU A 145 -1.02 19.74 0.13
C LEU A 145 -0.60 19.05 -1.17
N GLY A 146 0.18 19.76 -2.00
CA GLY A 146 0.78 19.21 -3.21
C GLY A 146 2.13 19.86 -3.47
N TYR A 147 2.92 19.21 -4.30
CA TYR A 147 4.26 19.61 -4.70
C TYR A 147 4.39 19.53 -6.21
N HIS A 148 5.12 20.46 -6.80
CA HIS A 148 5.55 20.30 -8.17
C HIS A 148 6.93 20.91 -8.38
N TYR A 149 7.64 20.39 -9.36
CA TYR A 149 8.94 20.89 -9.76
C TYR A 149 9.06 20.86 -11.28
N GLN A 150 9.51 21.98 -11.84
CA GLN A 150 9.79 22.12 -13.27
C GLN A 150 11.30 21.92 -13.47
N PHE A 151 11.68 20.75 -13.99
CA PHE A 151 13.06 20.49 -14.42
C PHE A 151 13.32 21.21 -15.74
N GLY A 152 14.49 21.82 -15.90
CA GLY A 152 14.81 22.65 -17.06
C GLY A 152 13.93 23.90 -17.16
N THR A 153 13.67 24.39 -18.37
CA THR A 153 12.78 25.56 -18.58
C THR A 153 11.36 25.11 -18.91
N PRO A 154 10.33 25.95 -18.71
CA PRO A 154 8.96 25.63 -19.14
C PRO A 154 8.83 25.26 -20.63
N GLU A 155 9.71 25.80 -21.49
CA GLU A 155 9.77 25.50 -22.92
C GLU A 155 10.60 24.26 -23.24
N HIS A 156 11.63 23.99 -22.43
CA HIS A 156 12.63 22.94 -22.59
C HIS A 156 12.86 22.19 -21.28
N GLY A 157 11.87 21.41 -20.87
CA GLY A 157 11.86 20.83 -19.53
C GLY A 157 10.82 19.75 -19.33
N ALA A 158 10.70 19.30 -18.08
CA ALA A 158 9.70 18.33 -17.64
C ALA A 158 9.08 18.74 -16.29
N LEU A 159 7.75 18.66 -16.20
CA LEU A 159 6.98 18.93 -15.00
C LEU A 159 6.76 17.64 -14.22
N LEU A 160 7.28 17.60 -13.00
CA LEU A 160 6.94 16.60 -11.98
C LEU A 160 5.86 17.21 -11.07
N TYR A 161 4.76 16.49 -10.89
CA TYR A 161 3.71 16.84 -9.92
C TYR A 161 3.53 15.70 -8.91
N CYS A 162 3.35 16.06 -7.65
CA CYS A 162 3.21 15.13 -6.55
C CYS A 162 2.11 15.56 -5.56
N ASP A 163 1.26 14.62 -5.18
CA ASP A 163 0.36 14.73 -4.03
C ASP A 163 0.25 13.37 -3.32
N HIS A 164 -0.49 13.33 -2.21
CA HIS A 164 -0.69 12.09 -1.48
C HIS A 164 -1.54 11.08 -2.26
N GLY A 165 -2.64 11.55 -2.86
CA GLY A 165 -3.49 10.78 -3.75
C GLY A 165 -4.86 10.42 -3.16
N ALA A 166 -5.04 10.50 -1.83
CA ALA A 166 -6.32 10.21 -1.17
C ALA A 166 -7.51 11.02 -1.72
N GLU A 167 -7.26 12.20 -2.28
CA GLU A 167 -8.25 13.07 -2.91
C GLU A 167 -8.97 12.40 -4.09
N TYR A 168 -8.33 11.38 -4.66
CA TYR A 168 -8.87 10.61 -5.77
C TYR A 168 -9.52 9.30 -5.32
N ASP A 169 -9.41 8.93 -4.05
CA ASP A 169 -10.08 7.77 -3.47
C ASP A 169 -11.42 8.19 -2.84
N PRO A 170 -12.57 7.74 -3.37
CA PRO A 170 -13.88 8.09 -2.82
C PRO A 170 -14.06 7.76 -1.33
N GLY A 171 -13.35 6.75 -0.82
CA GLY A 171 -13.40 6.35 0.58
C GLY A 171 -12.62 7.26 1.51
N ASN A 172 -11.58 7.94 1.00
CA ASN A 172 -10.58 8.68 1.77
C ASN A 172 -10.44 10.17 1.39
N ALA A 173 -11.14 10.62 0.35
CA ALA A 173 -11.06 12.01 -0.12
C ALA A 173 -11.63 13.01 0.90
N ILE A 174 -10.75 13.86 1.43
CA ILE A 174 -11.10 15.02 2.24
C ILE A 174 -11.54 16.14 1.31
N ARG A 175 -12.72 16.72 1.57
CA ARG A 175 -13.28 17.80 0.73
C ARG A 175 -12.70 19.16 1.05
N ASP A 176 -12.44 19.43 2.32
CA ASP A 176 -11.87 20.69 2.80
C ASP A 176 -10.94 20.42 3.97
N TYR A 177 -9.63 20.42 3.69
CA TYR A 177 -8.59 20.23 4.71
C TYR A 177 -8.59 21.31 5.77
N SER A 178 -9.18 22.49 5.53
CA SER A 178 -9.26 23.56 6.54
C SER A 178 -10.42 23.36 7.53
N ASN A 179 -11.30 22.39 7.27
CA ASN A 179 -12.45 22.10 8.09
C ASN A 179 -12.24 20.80 8.89
N PRO A 180 -12.12 20.85 10.23
CA PRO A 180 -11.92 19.66 11.05
C PRO A 180 -13.08 18.65 11.00
N LEU A 181 -14.25 19.07 10.50
CA LEU A 181 -15.43 18.21 10.32
C LEU A 181 -15.49 17.57 8.92
N SER A 182 -14.53 17.84 8.03
CA SER A 182 -14.45 17.23 6.71
C SER A 182 -13.78 15.84 6.80
N THR A 183 -14.46 14.89 7.44
CA THR A 183 -13.94 13.53 7.64
C THR A 183 -14.53 12.53 6.62
N PRO A 184 -13.70 11.81 5.85
CA PRO A 184 -14.17 10.83 4.88
C PRO A 184 -14.61 9.51 5.55
N LEU A 185 -15.16 8.56 4.79
CA LEU A 185 -15.63 7.28 5.33
C LEU A 185 -14.48 6.47 5.97
N GLY A 186 -13.32 6.44 5.32
CA GLY A 186 -12.14 5.71 5.81
C GLY A 186 -11.64 6.24 7.14
N HIS A 187 -11.76 7.54 7.39
CA HIS A 187 -11.45 8.14 8.70
C HIS A 187 -12.27 7.50 9.83
N HIS A 188 -13.58 7.35 9.62
CA HIS A 188 -14.46 6.71 10.61
C HIS A 188 -14.23 5.20 10.70
N PHE A 189 -13.81 4.56 9.61
CA PHE A 189 -13.40 3.16 9.68
C PHE A 189 -12.19 2.98 10.61
N VAL A 190 -11.19 3.86 10.53
CA VAL A 190 -10.04 3.79 11.44
C VAL A 190 -10.48 4.09 12.89
N LEU A 191 -11.14 5.22 13.12
CA LEU A 191 -11.51 5.66 14.47
C LEU A 191 -12.50 4.74 15.18
N ASP A 192 -13.56 4.34 14.50
CA ASP A 192 -14.71 3.67 15.14
C ASP A 192 -14.62 2.14 15.06
N PHE A 193 -13.76 1.59 14.19
CA PHE A 193 -13.64 0.15 13.98
C PHE A 193 -12.22 -0.38 14.21
N VAL A 194 -11.21 0.12 13.50
CA VAL A 194 -9.82 -0.37 13.60
C VAL A 194 -9.29 -0.18 15.02
N ASN A 195 -9.39 1.05 15.56
CA ASN A 195 -8.90 1.39 16.90
C ASN A 195 -9.55 0.52 18.01
N HIS A 196 -10.74 -0.03 17.77
CA HIS A 196 -11.40 -0.93 18.71
C HIS A 196 -10.91 -2.38 18.60
N LEU A 197 -10.56 -2.84 17.40
CA LEU A 197 -10.22 -4.23 17.13
C LEU A 197 -8.75 -4.55 17.36
N GLU A 198 -7.84 -3.68 16.96
CA GLU A 198 -6.41 -3.98 17.01
C GLU A 198 -5.86 -4.26 18.41
N PRO A 199 -6.27 -3.52 19.47
CA PRO A 199 -5.80 -3.81 20.82
C PRO A 199 -6.17 -5.22 21.29
N LEU A 200 -7.24 -5.82 20.74
CA LEU A 200 -7.63 -7.20 21.04
C LEU A 200 -6.59 -8.21 20.52
N GLY A 201 -5.87 -7.84 19.46
CA GLY A 201 -4.83 -8.63 18.82
C GLY A 201 -3.54 -8.76 19.62
N ARG A 202 -3.28 -7.86 20.58
CA ARG A 202 -2.08 -7.91 21.46
C ARG A 202 -1.96 -9.21 22.27
N THR A 203 -3.05 -9.94 22.44
CA THR A 203 -3.06 -11.24 23.13
C THR A 203 -2.62 -12.41 22.24
N SER A 204 -2.39 -12.15 20.95
CA SER A 204 -1.96 -13.17 19.99
C SER A 204 -0.55 -13.66 20.32
N PRO A 205 -0.24 -14.95 20.09
CA PRO A 205 1.12 -15.44 20.22
C PRO A 205 2.07 -14.64 19.31
N GLU A 206 3.28 -14.33 19.78
CA GLU A 206 4.32 -13.61 19.00
C GLU A 206 4.64 -14.25 17.64
N HIS A 207 4.36 -15.54 17.50
CA HIS A 207 4.62 -16.32 16.29
C HIS A 207 3.39 -16.42 15.38
N ALA A 208 2.29 -15.72 15.69
CA ALA A 208 1.09 -15.72 14.88
C ALA A 208 1.38 -15.06 13.51
N PRO A 209 1.02 -15.71 12.39
CA PRO A 209 1.20 -15.16 11.04
C PRO A 209 0.76 -13.74 10.86
N THR A 210 -0.47 -13.55 11.30
CA THR A 210 -1.20 -12.30 11.33
C THR A 210 -2.26 -12.44 12.41
N SER A 211 -2.59 -11.31 12.99
CA SER A 211 -3.49 -11.14 14.12
C SER A 211 -4.59 -10.13 13.74
N ILE A 212 -5.61 -9.99 14.58
CA ILE A 212 -6.60 -8.92 14.39
C ILE A 212 -5.98 -7.52 14.52
N SER A 213 -4.79 -7.42 15.12
CA SER A 213 -3.93 -6.23 15.11
C SER A 213 -3.42 -5.84 13.72
N ASP A 214 -3.57 -6.71 12.71
CA ASP A 214 -3.09 -6.42 11.36
C ASP A 214 -4.26 -6.13 10.40
N ILE A 215 -5.45 -5.81 10.92
CA ILE A 215 -6.67 -5.76 10.13
C ILE A 215 -6.66 -4.63 9.11
N ASP A 216 -6.11 -3.48 9.49
CA ASP A 216 -5.88 -2.31 8.65
C ASP A 216 -4.72 -2.50 7.65
N ASN A 217 -3.80 -3.39 7.98
CA ASN A 217 -2.65 -3.76 7.18
C ASN A 217 -2.98 -4.80 6.10
N ILE A 218 -4.17 -5.41 6.12
CA ILE A 218 -4.64 -6.29 5.06
C ILE A 218 -4.91 -5.46 3.81
N TYR A 219 -4.16 -5.74 2.74
CA TYR A 219 -4.27 -4.94 1.52
C TYR A 219 -4.66 -5.77 0.28
N PRO A 220 -5.63 -5.28 -0.52
CA PRO A 220 -6.54 -4.17 -0.20
C PRO A 220 -7.51 -4.57 0.93
N LEU A 221 -8.06 -3.61 1.68
CA LEU A 221 -8.85 -3.85 2.89
C LEU A 221 -10.08 -4.75 2.65
N GLU A 222 -10.65 -4.72 1.44
CA GLU A 222 -11.74 -5.60 1.01
C GLU A 222 -11.37 -7.09 1.05
N MET A 223 -10.09 -7.44 1.25
CA MET A 223 -9.62 -8.79 1.50
C MET A 223 -9.80 -9.26 2.95
N ALA A 224 -10.19 -8.40 3.89
CA ALA A 224 -10.38 -8.78 5.29
C ALA A 224 -11.31 -10.01 5.49
N PRO A 225 -12.44 -10.16 4.76
CA PRO A 225 -13.25 -11.38 4.82
C PRO A 225 -12.48 -12.63 4.35
N TRP A 226 -11.69 -12.50 3.28
CA TRP A 226 -10.84 -13.59 2.78
C TRP A 226 -9.75 -13.96 3.78
N TRP A 227 -9.15 -12.97 4.43
CA TRP A 227 -8.18 -13.16 5.51
C TRP A 227 -8.79 -13.99 6.62
N PHE A 228 -9.94 -13.57 7.15
CA PHE A 228 -10.62 -14.28 8.24
C PHE A 228 -10.92 -15.75 7.87
N VAL A 229 -11.49 -15.98 6.68
CA VAL A 229 -11.81 -17.32 6.17
C VAL A 229 -10.56 -18.19 6.02
N SER A 230 -9.48 -17.61 5.51
CA SER A 230 -8.22 -18.33 5.28
C SER A 230 -7.56 -18.72 6.60
N ARG A 231 -7.53 -17.80 7.58
CA ARG A 231 -7.00 -18.06 8.93
C ARG A 231 -7.76 -19.17 9.63
N PHE A 232 -9.10 -19.12 9.59
CA PHE A 232 -9.92 -20.19 10.14
C PHE A 232 -9.65 -21.53 9.45
N PHE A 233 -9.59 -21.54 8.12
CA PHE A 233 -9.34 -22.75 7.34
C PHE A 233 -8.00 -23.40 7.68
N TYR A 234 -6.90 -22.64 7.64
CA TYR A 234 -5.56 -23.21 7.87
C TYR A 234 -5.37 -23.67 9.31
N ARG A 235 -5.94 -22.95 10.29
CA ARG A 235 -5.94 -23.39 11.70
C ARG A 235 -6.74 -24.68 11.88
N ALA A 236 -7.89 -24.81 11.22
CA ALA A 236 -8.68 -26.03 11.27
C ALA A 236 -7.94 -27.23 10.63
N VAL A 237 -7.27 -27.01 9.50
CA VAL A 237 -6.43 -28.02 8.84
C VAL A 237 -5.27 -28.43 9.75
N GLU A 238 -4.59 -27.47 10.38
CA GLU A 238 -3.50 -27.75 11.31
C GLU A 238 -3.95 -28.64 12.47
N GLN A 239 -5.04 -28.25 13.13
CA GLN A 239 -5.60 -28.98 14.27
C GLN A 239 -6.08 -30.37 13.85
N PHE A 240 -6.79 -30.48 12.72
CA PHE A 240 -7.23 -31.75 12.19
C PHE A 240 -6.04 -32.67 11.90
N THR A 241 -4.99 -32.16 11.25
CA THR A 241 -3.81 -32.97 10.97
C THR A 241 -3.10 -33.39 12.25
N LYS A 242 -2.90 -32.47 13.21
CA LYS A 242 -2.17 -32.76 14.45
C LYS A 242 -2.90 -33.75 15.35
N TYR A 243 -4.21 -33.59 15.51
CA TYR A 243 -4.98 -34.34 16.50
C TYR A 243 -5.78 -35.51 15.92
N VAL A 244 -5.98 -35.54 14.60
CA VAL A 244 -6.73 -36.62 13.92
C VAL A 244 -5.86 -37.34 12.91
N ALA A 245 -5.35 -36.64 11.88
CA ALA A 245 -4.69 -37.31 10.76
C ALA A 245 -3.37 -37.97 11.15
N LEU A 246 -2.52 -37.33 11.96
CA LEU A 246 -1.23 -37.89 12.41
C LEU A 246 -1.41 -39.09 13.34
N PRO A 247 -2.27 -39.06 14.38
CA PRO A 247 -2.56 -40.26 15.18
C PRO A 247 -3.15 -41.39 14.34
N VAL A 248 -4.08 -41.10 13.42
CA VAL A 248 -4.66 -42.10 12.52
C VAL A 248 -3.60 -42.66 11.57
N LEU A 249 -2.71 -41.82 11.02
CA LEU A 249 -1.60 -42.25 10.17
C LEU A 249 -0.58 -43.08 10.95
N PHE A 250 -0.28 -42.71 12.20
CA PHE A 250 0.60 -43.48 13.06
C PHE A 250 0.01 -44.86 13.36
N LEU A 251 -1.27 -44.93 13.74
CA LEU A 251 -1.97 -46.20 13.92
C LEU A 251 -1.98 -47.00 12.61
N TYR A 252 -2.27 -46.35 11.49
CA TYR A 252 -2.20 -46.95 10.16
C TYR A 252 -0.83 -47.56 9.91
N LEU A 253 0.27 -46.79 10.01
CA LEU A 253 1.63 -47.27 9.79
C LEU A 253 2.00 -48.39 10.76
N LEU A 254 1.63 -48.29 12.04
CA LEU A 254 1.84 -49.33 13.04
C LEU A 254 1.15 -50.64 12.64
N PHE A 255 -0.12 -50.58 12.24
CA PHE A 255 -0.88 -51.74 11.77
C PHE A 255 -0.39 -52.29 10.42
N HIS A 256 0.32 -51.51 9.60
CA HIS A 256 0.90 -51.98 8.32
C HIS A 256 2.29 -52.58 8.51
N LEU A 257 3.13 -51.96 9.34
CA LEU A 257 4.50 -52.41 9.57
C LEU A 257 4.56 -53.64 10.47
N LEU A 258 3.62 -53.81 11.41
CA LEU A 258 3.61 -54.99 12.30
C LEU A 258 3.41 -56.32 11.55
N PRO A 259 2.41 -56.50 10.65
CA PRO A 259 2.27 -57.72 9.86
C PRO A 259 3.42 -57.95 8.88
N VAL A 260 3.98 -56.88 8.30
CA VAL A 260 5.13 -56.96 7.40
C VAL A 260 6.38 -57.39 8.17
N ALA A 261 6.64 -56.80 9.34
CA ALA A 261 7.75 -57.20 10.21
C ALA A 261 7.58 -58.67 10.67
N PHE A 262 6.37 -59.07 11.08
CA PHE A 262 6.06 -60.45 11.42
C PHE A 262 6.26 -61.40 10.22
N PHE A 263 5.91 -60.98 9.00
CA PHE A 263 6.15 -61.74 7.78
C PHE A 263 7.63 -61.88 7.44
N LEU A 264 8.42 -60.80 7.57
CA LEU A 264 9.87 -60.81 7.30
C LEU A 264 10.64 -61.65 8.34
N ASP A 265 10.33 -61.49 9.62
CA ASP A 265 10.88 -62.33 10.71
C ASP A 265 10.60 -63.82 10.46
N ARG A 266 9.42 -64.11 9.91
CA ARG A 266 8.99 -65.46 9.59
C ARG A 266 9.60 -66.05 8.32
N LEU A 267 9.84 -65.24 7.28
CA LEU A 267 10.64 -65.66 6.12
C LEU A 267 12.07 -66.00 6.55
N ALA A 268 12.59 -65.32 7.56
CA ALA A 268 13.90 -65.63 8.13
C ALA A 268 13.92 -66.91 8.99
N THR A 269 12.79 -67.32 9.59
CA THR A 269 12.71 -68.45 10.54
C THR A 269 12.13 -69.77 9.99
N ASN A 270 11.72 -69.85 8.71
CA ASN A 270 11.36 -71.10 7.99
C ASN A 270 10.42 -72.08 8.76
N HIS A 271 9.30 -71.60 9.32
CA HIS A 271 8.34 -72.47 10.02
C HIS A 271 7.26 -73.08 9.09
N PRO A 272 7.21 -74.42 8.91
CA PRO A 272 6.37 -75.10 7.89
C PRO A 272 4.88 -75.29 8.27
N LEU A 273 4.42 -74.88 9.45
CA LEU A 273 3.07 -75.17 9.96
C LEU A 273 1.95 -74.29 9.37
N LEU A 274 2.28 -73.20 8.69
CA LEU A 274 1.28 -72.21 8.26
C LEU A 274 1.02 -72.10 6.76
N GLU A 275 1.74 -72.83 5.91
CA GLU A 275 1.35 -72.97 4.48
C GLU A 275 -0.03 -73.66 4.33
N ARG A 276 -0.52 -74.29 5.39
CA ARG A 276 -1.81 -74.99 5.45
C ARG A 276 -2.98 -74.17 5.96
N LEU A 277 -2.79 -72.88 6.28
CA LEU A 277 -3.89 -72.02 6.77
C LEU A 277 -4.38 -71.08 5.66
N PRO A 278 -5.40 -71.48 4.86
CA PRO A 278 -6.04 -70.62 3.87
C PRO A 278 -6.60 -69.32 4.46
N SER A 279 -6.86 -69.31 5.77
CA SER A 279 -7.29 -68.16 6.55
C SER A 279 -6.28 -67.01 6.60
N PHE A 280 -4.96 -67.26 6.47
CA PHE A 280 -3.96 -66.19 6.57
C PHE A 280 -3.99 -65.23 5.37
N ARG A 281 -4.13 -65.75 4.14
CA ARG A 281 -4.27 -64.92 2.93
C ARG A 281 -5.55 -64.10 2.97
N VAL A 282 -6.63 -64.66 3.51
CA VAL A 282 -7.92 -63.97 3.67
C VAL A 282 -7.81 -62.84 4.70
N ILE A 283 -7.14 -63.06 5.83
CA ILE A 283 -6.88 -62.02 6.84
C ILE A 283 -6.06 -60.88 6.23
N LEU A 284 -5.02 -61.19 5.46
CA LEU A 284 -4.20 -60.17 4.78
C LEU A 284 -5.01 -59.34 3.76
N TRP A 285 -5.85 -59.99 2.95
CA TRP A 285 -6.74 -59.28 2.01
C TRP A 285 -7.83 -58.46 2.71
N MET A 286 -8.40 -58.95 3.83
CA MET A 286 -9.36 -58.19 4.63
C MET A 286 -8.72 -56.95 5.24
N VAL A 287 -7.49 -57.09 5.75
CA VAL A 287 -6.65 -55.98 6.24
C VAL A 287 -6.50 -54.96 5.10
N ILE A 288 -5.97 -55.34 3.94
CA ILE A 288 -5.80 -54.43 2.79
C ILE A 288 -7.12 -53.74 2.38
N ALA A 289 -8.24 -54.47 2.29
CA ALA A 289 -9.53 -53.93 1.88
C ALA A 289 -10.14 -52.93 2.89
N ILE A 290 -9.99 -53.17 4.21
CA ILE A 290 -10.38 -52.22 5.26
C ILE A 290 -9.52 -50.95 5.19
N PHE A 291 -8.28 -51.06 4.72
CA PHE A 291 -7.35 -49.95 4.63
C PHE A 291 -7.53 -49.10 3.35
N ASP A 292 -7.81 -49.73 2.20
CA ASP A 292 -8.17 -49.01 0.97
C ASP A 292 -9.47 -48.21 1.14
N SER A 293 -10.44 -48.75 1.88
CA SER A 293 -11.68 -48.04 2.21
C SER A 293 -11.45 -46.86 3.16
N SER A 294 -10.45 -46.93 4.04
CA SER A 294 -10.07 -45.82 4.94
C SER A 294 -9.40 -44.66 4.18
N LEU A 295 -8.48 -44.97 3.25
CA LEU A 295 -7.86 -43.97 2.38
C LEU A 295 -8.89 -43.32 1.45
N ALA A 296 -9.77 -44.13 0.85
CA ALA A 296 -10.87 -43.63 0.02
C ALA A 296 -11.82 -42.73 0.81
N LEU A 297 -12.12 -43.07 2.08
CA LEU A 297 -12.92 -42.23 2.96
C LEU A 297 -12.21 -40.90 3.27
N GLY A 298 -10.91 -40.93 3.56
CA GLY A 298 -10.12 -39.71 3.76
C GLY A 298 -10.12 -38.80 2.53
N LEU A 299 -9.92 -39.36 1.33
CA LEU A 299 -10.00 -38.62 0.07
C LEU A 299 -11.41 -38.06 -0.17
N LEU A 300 -12.46 -38.85 0.10
CA LEU A 300 -13.84 -38.42 0.00
C LEU A 300 -14.12 -37.25 0.96
N THR A 301 -13.67 -37.33 2.21
CA THR A 301 -13.80 -36.25 3.19
C THR A 301 -13.13 -34.97 2.71
N LEU A 302 -11.91 -35.05 2.17
CA LEU A 302 -11.22 -33.89 1.59
C LEU A 302 -12.00 -33.29 0.41
N LEU A 303 -12.56 -34.13 -0.47
CA LEU A 303 -13.40 -33.70 -1.59
C LEU A 303 -14.70 -33.04 -1.11
N LEU A 304 -15.32 -33.56 -0.04
CA LEU A 304 -16.52 -32.98 0.57
C LEU A 304 -16.21 -31.64 1.23
N ILE A 305 -15.12 -31.52 1.99
CA ILE A 305 -14.67 -30.24 2.56
C ILE A 305 -14.44 -29.22 1.44
N ARG A 306 -13.74 -29.61 0.37
CA ARG A 306 -13.51 -28.76 -0.80
C ARG A 306 -14.81 -28.32 -1.47
N ARG A 307 -15.78 -29.23 -1.62
CA ARG A 307 -17.10 -28.93 -2.21
C ARG A 307 -17.89 -27.99 -1.31
N SER A 308 -17.91 -28.25 0.00
CA SER A 308 -18.57 -27.42 1.01
C SER A 308 -17.97 -26.02 1.05
N PHE A 309 -16.65 -25.89 1.02
CA PHE A 309 -15.97 -24.60 0.94
C PHE A 309 -16.37 -23.83 -0.33
N ARG A 310 -16.36 -24.48 -1.50
CA ARG A 310 -16.79 -23.85 -2.75
C ARG A 310 -18.24 -23.38 -2.70
N LYS A 311 -19.13 -24.17 -2.08
CA LYS A 311 -20.54 -23.82 -1.90
C LYS A 311 -20.71 -22.66 -0.92
N ALA A 312 -19.98 -22.66 0.19
CA ALA A 312 -19.97 -21.57 1.17
C ALA A 312 -19.52 -20.26 0.53
N ARG A 313 -18.42 -20.26 -0.23
CA ARG A 313 -17.94 -19.10 -0.99
C ARG A 313 -19.06 -18.47 -1.84
N ARG A 314 -19.81 -19.31 -2.58
CA ARG A 314 -20.92 -18.83 -3.42
C ARG A 314 -22.10 -18.32 -2.60
N ASN A 315 -22.42 -18.98 -1.48
CA ASN A 315 -23.56 -18.62 -0.65
C ASN A 315 -23.35 -17.33 0.16
N TYR A 316 -22.12 -17.08 0.61
CA TYR A 316 -21.76 -15.86 1.36
C TYR A 316 -21.30 -14.71 0.46
N GLY A 317 -21.36 -14.89 -0.87
CA GLY A 317 -21.03 -13.82 -1.81
C GLY A 317 -19.57 -13.37 -1.78
N LEU A 318 -18.63 -14.24 -1.37
CA LEU A 318 -17.21 -13.90 -1.36
C LEU A 318 -16.72 -13.69 -2.79
N GLU A 319 -16.48 -12.42 -3.12
CA GLU A 319 -16.02 -11.97 -4.43
C GLU A 319 -14.71 -12.65 -4.82
N ASP A 320 -14.46 -12.76 -6.12
CA ASP A 320 -13.18 -13.25 -6.60
C ASP A 320 -12.04 -12.28 -6.27
N ILE A 321 -10.96 -12.82 -5.71
CA ILE A 321 -9.77 -12.06 -5.31
C ILE A 321 -9.23 -11.24 -6.49
N GLY A 322 -9.19 -11.82 -7.70
CA GLY A 322 -8.72 -11.12 -8.89
C GLY A 322 -9.68 -10.01 -9.34
N ALA A 323 -10.98 -10.15 -9.06
CA ALA A 323 -11.96 -9.11 -9.36
C ALA A 323 -11.83 -7.92 -8.39
N ILE A 324 -11.58 -8.17 -7.10
CA ILE A 324 -11.31 -7.13 -6.09
C ILE A 324 -10.06 -6.33 -6.48
N ILE A 325 -8.91 -7.03 -6.64
CA ILE A 325 -7.63 -6.39 -6.99
C ILE A 325 -7.76 -5.63 -8.31
N GLY A 326 -8.28 -6.28 -9.35
CA GLY A 326 -8.39 -5.67 -10.68
C GLY A 326 -9.35 -4.47 -10.73
N ARG A 327 -10.32 -4.36 -9.80
CA ARG A 327 -11.20 -3.19 -9.72
C ARG A 327 -10.44 -1.96 -9.24
N GLY A 328 -9.65 -2.10 -8.17
CA GLY A 328 -8.79 -1.04 -7.66
C GLY A 328 -7.75 -0.61 -8.70
N GLU A 329 -7.07 -1.58 -9.33
CA GLU A 329 -6.08 -1.30 -10.39
C GLU A 329 -6.69 -0.53 -11.56
N ARG A 330 -7.88 -0.91 -12.05
CA ARG A 330 -8.56 -0.18 -13.13
C ARG A 330 -8.95 1.23 -12.72
N PHE A 331 -9.48 1.40 -11.51
CA PHE A 331 -9.85 2.70 -10.98
C PHE A 331 -8.64 3.65 -10.95
N TRP A 332 -7.55 3.22 -10.31
CA TRP A 332 -6.33 4.02 -10.21
C TRP A 332 -5.67 4.26 -11.55
N LYS A 333 -5.69 3.27 -12.45
CA LYS A 333 -5.21 3.47 -13.82
C LYS A 333 -5.96 4.60 -14.51
N THR A 334 -7.29 4.57 -14.53
CA THR A 334 -8.08 5.62 -15.18
C THR A 334 -7.86 6.99 -14.54
N THR A 335 -7.87 7.06 -13.21
CA THR A 335 -7.64 8.30 -12.47
C THR A 335 -6.25 8.89 -12.77
N THR A 336 -5.19 8.11 -12.62
CA THR A 336 -3.80 8.57 -12.82
C THR A 336 -3.52 8.91 -14.28
N ASP A 337 -4.07 8.15 -15.24
CA ASP A 337 -4.00 8.50 -16.67
C ASP A 337 -4.64 9.87 -16.91
N SER A 338 -5.86 10.10 -16.38
CA SER A 338 -6.59 11.37 -16.58
C SER A 338 -5.88 12.59 -15.96
N LEU A 339 -5.25 12.42 -14.80
CA LEU A 339 -4.44 13.46 -14.15
C LEU A 339 -3.19 13.75 -14.97
N THR A 340 -2.51 12.69 -15.43
CA THR A 340 -1.25 12.82 -16.16
C THR A 340 -1.48 13.46 -17.53
N THR A 341 -2.58 13.14 -18.22
CA THR A 341 -2.90 13.68 -19.57
C THR A 341 -3.50 15.07 -19.56
N GLY A 342 -4.01 15.55 -18.41
CA GLY A 342 -4.69 16.84 -18.31
C GLY A 342 -6.23 16.75 -18.43
N GLU A 343 -6.80 15.56 -18.61
CA GLU A 343 -8.25 15.37 -18.63
C GLU A 343 -8.91 15.68 -17.28
N ARG A 344 -8.18 15.46 -16.18
CA ARG A 344 -8.58 15.78 -14.82
C ARG A 344 -7.54 16.69 -14.19
N CYS A 345 -8.00 17.77 -13.56
CA CYS A 345 -7.15 18.65 -12.77
C CYS A 345 -6.86 18.03 -11.39
N PRO A 346 -5.60 18.06 -10.90
CA PRO A 346 -5.27 17.67 -9.53
C PRO A 346 -6.00 18.53 -8.51
N ALA A 347 -6.33 17.96 -7.35
CA ALA A 347 -7.15 18.63 -6.34
C ALA A 347 -6.52 19.94 -5.83
N PHE A 348 -5.20 19.98 -5.78
CA PHE A 348 -4.45 21.11 -5.23
C PHE A 348 -3.86 22.03 -6.29
N TRP A 349 -4.08 21.76 -7.59
CA TRP A 349 -3.56 22.59 -8.67
C TRP A 349 -4.39 23.87 -8.85
N ALA A 350 -3.72 25.01 -8.98
CA ALA A 350 -4.34 26.31 -9.13
C ALA A 350 -4.27 26.76 -10.60
N GLY A 351 -5.43 26.94 -11.23
CA GLY A 351 -5.53 27.39 -12.61
C GLY A 351 -5.70 26.26 -13.64
N PRO A 352 -5.46 26.53 -14.93
CA PRO A 352 -5.60 25.51 -15.97
C PRO A 352 -4.53 24.42 -15.82
N TRP A 353 -4.92 23.19 -16.12
CA TRP A 353 -4.07 22.00 -16.02
C TRP A 353 -3.97 21.30 -17.37
N ASP A 354 -2.75 21.24 -17.91
CA ASP A 354 -2.45 20.61 -19.20
C ASP A 354 -1.79 19.22 -19.03
N GLY A 355 -1.82 18.68 -17.81
CA GLY A 355 -1.10 17.47 -17.43
C GLY A 355 0.34 17.73 -16.96
N CYS A 356 0.99 16.67 -16.48
CA CYS A 356 2.40 16.63 -16.12
C CYS A 356 3.16 15.60 -16.96
N ASP A 357 4.49 15.62 -16.89
CA ASP A 357 5.32 14.57 -17.50
C ASP A 357 5.53 13.40 -16.53
N VAL A 358 5.60 13.69 -15.23
CA VAL A 358 5.69 12.68 -14.18
C VAL A 358 4.68 13.00 -13.08
N LEU A 359 3.72 12.09 -12.88
CA LEU A 359 2.83 12.10 -11.72
C LEU A 359 3.40 11.18 -10.64
N VAL A 360 3.62 11.70 -9.43
CA VAL A 360 4.10 10.94 -8.27
C VAL A 360 3.03 10.95 -7.18
N TYR A 361 2.67 9.80 -6.62
CA TYR A 361 1.70 9.75 -5.53
C TYR A 361 1.96 8.60 -4.54
N GLY A 362 1.34 8.70 -3.36
CA GLY A 362 1.34 7.69 -2.29
C GLY A 362 0.03 6.90 -2.25
N HIS A 363 -0.48 6.59 -1.06
CA HIS A 363 -1.85 6.11 -0.76
C HIS A 363 -2.17 4.65 -1.13
N THR A 364 -1.63 4.12 -2.24
CA THR A 364 -1.93 2.74 -2.68
C THR A 364 -0.89 1.70 -2.26
N HIS A 365 0.08 2.12 -1.43
CA HIS A 365 1.04 1.32 -0.68
C HIS A 365 2.03 0.44 -1.47
N PHE A 366 1.89 0.35 -2.80
CA PHE A 366 2.78 -0.43 -3.66
C PHE A 366 3.56 0.43 -4.65
N GLY A 367 4.88 0.40 -4.51
CA GLY A 367 5.78 1.10 -5.41
C GLY A 367 5.71 0.53 -6.83
N PHE A 368 5.51 1.39 -7.82
CA PHE A 368 5.70 1.05 -9.23
C PHE A 368 6.01 2.28 -10.07
N ILE A 369 6.64 2.07 -11.23
CA ILE A 369 6.70 3.04 -12.32
C ILE A 369 5.88 2.48 -13.48
N ARG A 370 5.01 3.30 -14.06
CA ARG A 370 4.22 2.95 -15.24
C ARG A 370 4.42 4.00 -16.33
N PRO A 371 5.01 3.63 -17.47
CA PRO A 371 5.05 4.52 -18.62
C PRO A 371 3.64 4.75 -19.15
N LEU A 372 3.39 5.97 -19.62
CA LEU A 372 2.19 6.37 -20.34
C LEU A 372 2.61 7.03 -21.65
N GLU A 373 2.44 6.31 -22.75
CA GLU A 373 2.68 6.84 -24.09
C GLU A 373 1.44 7.58 -24.58
N THR A 374 1.54 8.91 -24.71
CA THR A 374 0.46 9.79 -25.17
C THR A 374 0.86 10.47 -26.47
N GLY A 375 0.56 9.83 -27.61
CA GLY A 375 1.02 10.29 -28.91
C GLY A 375 2.56 10.26 -28.97
N GLU A 376 3.18 11.42 -29.19
CA GLU A 376 4.65 11.57 -29.24
C GLU A 376 5.29 11.88 -27.87
N ARG A 377 4.49 12.06 -26.81
CA ARG A 377 5.01 12.38 -25.47
C ARG A 377 5.07 11.14 -24.59
N VAL A 378 6.26 10.86 -24.07
CA VAL A 378 6.48 9.88 -23.01
C VAL A 378 6.19 10.56 -21.68
N ARG A 379 5.26 10.00 -20.90
CA ARG A 379 4.96 10.43 -19.53
C ARG A 379 5.12 9.23 -18.58
N ALA A 380 5.20 9.48 -17.28
CA ALA A 380 5.28 8.44 -16.27
C ALA A 380 4.32 8.68 -15.12
N ILE A 381 3.84 7.58 -14.54
CA ILE A 381 3.09 7.56 -13.29
C ILE A 381 3.91 6.73 -12.31
N VAL A 382 4.13 7.29 -11.12
CA VAL A 382 4.97 6.73 -10.09
C VAL A 382 4.14 6.63 -8.83
N ASN A 383 3.95 5.41 -8.32
CA ASN A 383 3.53 5.23 -6.94
C ASN A 383 4.78 4.99 -6.09
N THR A 384 4.92 5.69 -4.98
CA THR A 384 6.11 5.59 -4.12
C THR A 384 6.05 4.42 -3.14
N GLY A 385 4.89 3.79 -2.96
CA GLY A 385 4.68 2.65 -2.09
C GLY A 385 4.28 3.04 -0.68
N SER A 386 4.85 2.37 0.32
CA SER A 386 4.60 2.66 1.74
C SER A 386 5.78 2.29 2.60
N TRP A 387 5.84 2.81 3.82
CA TRP A 387 6.87 2.48 4.80
C TRP A 387 6.35 1.67 6.00
N THR A 388 5.16 1.10 5.82
CA THR A 388 4.43 0.31 6.81
C THR A 388 4.47 -1.18 6.47
N ARG A 389 4.20 -2.02 7.49
CA ARG A 389 4.01 -3.46 7.29
C ARG A 389 2.69 -3.69 6.56
N LYS A 390 2.66 -4.54 5.53
CA LYS A 390 1.41 -4.92 4.85
C LYS A 390 1.18 -6.42 4.88
N VAL A 391 -0.08 -6.83 4.83
CA VAL A 391 -0.52 -8.23 4.82
C VAL A 391 -1.19 -8.54 3.50
N LEU A 392 -0.50 -9.32 2.66
CA LEU A 392 -0.91 -9.54 1.28
C LEU A 392 -1.44 -10.95 1.03
N PRO A 393 -2.49 -11.10 0.19
CA PRO A 393 -2.98 -12.40 -0.21
C PRO A 393 -2.06 -13.03 -1.26
N VAL A 394 -1.43 -14.15 -0.91
CA VAL A 394 -0.74 -15.04 -1.85
C VAL A 394 -1.65 -16.17 -2.27
N ARG A 395 -1.70 -16.43 -3.57
CA ARG A 395 -2.60 -17.43 -4.14
C ARG A 395 -2.26 -18.85 -3.66
N GLY A 396 -3.21 -19.48 -2.97
CA GLY A 396 -3.10 -20.88 -2.56
C GLY A 396 -3.13 -21.86 -3.75
N ARG A 397 -2.26 -22.87 -3.71
CA ARG A 397 -2.25 -24.01 -4.63
C ARG A 397 -3.53 -24.83 -4.51
N PHE A 398 -3.81 -25.62 -5.54
CA PHE A 398 -4.96 -26.52 -5.58
C PHE A 398 -6.33 -25.85 -5.38
N ARG A 399 -6.47 -24.52 -5.56
CA ARG A 399 -7.68 -23.74 -5.22
C ARG A 399 -8.01 -23.77 -3.71
N LEU A 400 -7.01 -23.83 -2.85
CA LEU A 400 -7.15 -23.53 -1.44
C LEU A 400 -7.37 -22.02 -1.24
N PRO A 401 -7.85 -21.59 -0.06
CA PRO A 401 -7.89 -20.17 0.29
C PRO A 401 -6.50 -19.51 0.13
N PRO A 402 -6.44 -18.21 -0.17
CA PRO A 402 -5.16 -17.49 -0.18
C PRO A 402 -4.46 -17.58 1.17
N VAL A 403 -3.14 -17.52 1.18
CA VAL A 403 -2.35 -17.36 2.41
C VAL A 403 -2.01 -15.89 2.54
N PHE A 404 -2.27 -15.32 3.71
CA PHE A 404 -1.98 -13.91 3.97
C PHE A 404 -0.62 -13.78 4.63
N LEU A 405 0.25 -13.01 3.99
CA LEU A 405 1.66 -12.91 4.37
C LEU A 405 2.00 -11.47 4.74
N PRO A 406 2.62 -11.24 5.92
CA PRO A 406 3.21 -9.96 6.20
C PRO A 406 4.42 -9.71 5.27
N THR A 407 4.55 -8.48 4.79
CA THR A 407 5.63 -7.98 3.93
C THR A 407 5.96 -6.53 4.29
N TYR A 408 7.16 -6.07 3.94
CA TYR A 408 7.54 -4.65 3.96
C TYR A 408 7.91 -4.26 2.52
N HIS A 409 7.41 -3.11 2.06
CA HIS A 409 7.70 -2.56 0.74
C HIS A 409 8.24 -1.14 0.88
N LEU A 410 9.39 -1.01 1.56
CA LEU A 410 9.99 0.28 1.93
C LEU A 410 10.60 0.97 0.70
N SER A 411 9.74 1.49 -0.16
CA SER A 411 10.13 2.08 -1.44
C SER A 411 10.18 3.60 -1.39
N TYR A 412 11.00 4.15 -2.27
CA TYR A 412 11.15 5.59 -2.47
C TYR A 412 11.47 5.87 -3.93
N ALA A 413 10.99 7.02 -4.43
CA ALA A 413 11.28 7.46 -5.79
C ALA A 413 12.38 8.53 -5.78
N LEU A 414 13.33 8.43 -6.69
CA LEU A 414 14.32 9.46 -6.97
C LEU A 414 14.02 10.09 -8.33
N ALA A 415 14.01 11.42 -8.40
CA ALA A 415 13.87 12.16 -9.64
C ALA A 415 15.00 13.19 -9.78
N TYR A 416 15.66 13.20 -10.93
CA TYR A 416 16.79 14.09 -11.20
C TYR A 416 16.93 14.38 -12.70
N ALA A 417 17.42 15.56 -13.06
CA ALA A 417 17.73 15.90 -14.44
C ALA A 417 19.12 15.39 -14.83
N ARG A 418 19.22 14.80 -16.03
CA ARG A 418 20.50 14.41 -16.63
C ARG A 418 20.35 14.32 -18.14
N ASP A 419 21.37 14.78 -18.87
CA ASP A 419 21.46 14.63 -20.33
C ASP A 419 20.21 15.11 -21.11
N GLY A 420 19.54 16.17 -20.63
CA GLY A 420 18.33 16.73 -21.24
C GLY A 420 17.05 15.90 -21.02
N ALA A 421 17.05 15.03 -20.02
CA ALA A 421 15.90 14.23 -19.63
C ALA A 421 15.71 14.24 -18.10
N LEU A 422 14.45 14.06 -17.68
CA LEU A 422 14.09 13.77 -16.31
C LEU A 422 14.18 12.27 -16.08
N HIS A 423 15.14 11.84 -15.28
CA HIS A 423 15.28 10.47 -14.84
C HIS A 423 14.47 10.25 -13.58
N VAL A 424 13.70 9.17 -13.56
CA VAL A 424 12.96 8.73 -12.38
C VAL A 424 13.29 7.28 -12.10
N GLU A 425 13.66 7.00 -10.86
CA GLU A 425 14.04 5.68 -10.38
C GLU A 425 13.22 5.32 -9.15
N LEU A 426 12.75 4.08 -9.09
CA LEU A 426 12.07 3.52 -7.93
C LEU A 426 12.99 2.52 -7.26
N TRP A 427 13.23 2.73 -5.98
CA TRP A 427 14.11 1.92 -5.16
C TRP A 427 13.33 1.29 -4.00
N GLU A 428 13.80 0.16 -3.48
CA GLU A 428 13.26 -0.49 -2.28
C GLU A 428 14.39 -0.85 -1.33
N ILE A 429 14.18 -0.61 -0.03
CA ILE A 429 15.10 -1.05 1.03
C ILE A 429 14.60 -2.40 1.58
N PRO A 430 15.36 -3.49 1.38
CA PRO A 430 14.94 -4.79 1.88
C PRO A 430 14.87 -4.82 3.40
N LYS A 431 13.74 -5.29 3.95
CA LYS A 431 13.57 -5.50 5.39
C LYS A 431 13.19 -6.94 5.69
N ALA A 432 13.91 -7.53 6.63
CA ALA A 432 13.64 -8.89 7.09
C ALA A 432 12.33 -8.94 7.87
N ILE A 433 11.59 -10.04 7.70
CA ILE A 433 10.46 -10.36 8.57
C ILE A 433 10.80 -11.62 9.35
N ASN A 434 10.93 -11.46 10.67
CA ASN A 434 11.12 -12.58 11.59
C ASN A 434 9.81 -13.35 11.74
N TYR A 435 9.49 -14.19 10.76
CA TYR A 435 8.23 -14.91 10.68
C TYR A 435 8.40 -16.36 10.24
N LEU A 436 7.79 -17.27 11.00
CA LEU A 436 7.71 -18.71 10.69
C LEU A 436 6.31 -19.07 10.23
N LEU A 437 6.17 -19.28 8.92
CA LEU A 437 4.93 -19.79 8.34
C LEU A 437 4.51 -21.14 8.95
N PRO A 438 3.26 -21.28 9.42
CA PRO A 438 2.69 -22.57 9.80
C PRO A 438 2.79 -23.55 8.63
N TRP A 439 3.07 -24.82 8.94
CA TRP A 439 3.30 -25.82 7.90
C TRP A 439 2.14 -26.00 6.89
N PRO A 440 0.83 -25.86 7.24
CA PRO A 440 -0.23 -25.96 6.24
C PRO A 440 -0.18 -24.81 5.23
N GLU A 441 0.08 -23.60 5.72
CA GLU A 441 0.24 -22.41 4.89
C GLU A 441 1.50 -22.55 4.01
N ARG A 442 2.62 -23.07 4.55
CA ARG A 442 3.84 -23.36 3.77
C ARG A 442 3.61 -24.33 2.61
N LEU A 443 2.75 -25.33 2.79
CA LEU A 443 2.43 -26.30 1.74
C LEU A 443 1.45 -25.72 0.70
N ALA A 444 0.65 -24.73 1.10
CA ALA A 444 -0.31 -24.09 0.23
C ALA A 444 0.33 -23.13 -0.78
N ILE A 445 1.51 -22.56 -0.51
CA ILE A 445 2.19 -21.59 -1.39
C ILE A 445 3.51 -22.11 -1.97
N ILE A 446 3.97 -21.50 -3.07
CA ILE A 446 5.27 -21.81 -3.67
C ILE A 446 6.38 -21.21 -2.79
N GLN A 447 7.54 -21.89 -2.70
CA GLN A 447 8.65 -21.40 -1.87
C GLN A 447 9.12 -19.98 -2.23
N LYS A 448 9.09 -19.62 -3.52
CA LYS A 448 9.42 -18.27 -4.02
C LYS A 448 8.47 -17.18 -3.52
N GLU A 449 7.22 -17.54 -3.19
CA GLU A 449 6.21 -16.59 -2.73
C GLU A 449 6.21 -16.43 -1.20
N ARG A 450 7.15 -17.07 -0.50
CA ARG A 450 7.26 -16.98 0.96
C ARG A 450 7.96 -15.67 1.36
N PRO A 451 7.63 -15.09 2.53
CA PRO A 451 8.26 -13.86 2.99
C PRO A 451 9.75 -14.05 3.16
N ILE A 452 10.50 -13.00 2.87
CA ILE A 452 11.95 -13.00 3.05
C ILE A 452 12.23 -12.93 4.55
N SER A 453 12.61 -14.07 5.12
CA SER A 453 12.96 -14.15 6.55
C SER A 453 14.31 -13.52 6.86
N LYS A 454 15.20 -13.44 5.87
CA LYS A 454 16.48 -12.74 5.94
C LYS A 454 16.86 -12.27 4.53
N PRO A 455 16.95 -10.96 4.28
CA PRO A 455 17.33 -10.46 2.96
C PRO A 455 18.80 -10.80 2.70
N GLU A 456 19.13 -11.03 1.42
CA GLU A 456 20.51 -11.33 0.99
C GLU A 456 21.42 -10.11 1.16
N SER A 457 20.85 -8.92 1.06
CA SER A 457 21.50 -7.62 1.27
C SER A 457 20.54 -6.66 1.95
N ILE A 458 21.08 -5.75 2.77
CA ILE A 458 20.35 -4.63 3.36
C ILE A 458 20.49 -3.34 2.53
N GLU A 459 21.27 -3.40 1.44
CA GLU A 459 21.46 -2.28 0.52
C GLU A 459 20.19 -2.02 -0.31
N PRO A 460 19.89 -0.76 -0.62
CA PRO A 460 18.78 -0.40 -1.50
C PRO A 460 18.88 -1.08 -2.87
N GLN A 461 17.74 -1.51 -3.40
CA GLN A 461 17.63 -2.19 -4.69
C GLN A 461 16.80 -1.36 -5.65
N LEU A 462 17.33 -1.14 -6.86
CA LEU A 462 16.58 -0.49 -7.93
C LEU A 462 15.50 -1.45 -8.44
N LEU A 463 14.24 -1.07 -8.30
CA LEU A 463 13.09 -1.83 -8.79
C LEU A 463 12.79 -1.52 -10.25
N ASP A 464 12.73 -0.24 -10.60
CA ASP A 464 12.41 0.21 -11.95
C ASP A 464 12.99 1.61 -12.22
N ARG A 465 13.11 1.98 -13.49
CA ARG A 465 13.55 3.32 -13.90
C ARG A 465 12.97 3.72 -15.24
N ILE A 466 12.78 5.02 -15.42
CA ILE A 466 12.36 5.63 -16.68
C ILE A 466 13.08 6.96 -16.89
N ALA A 467 13.34 7.30 -18.16
CA ALA A 467 13.84 8.60 -18.55
C ALA A 467 12.80 9.29 -19.44
N ILE A 468 12.43 10.50 -19.08
CA ILE A 468 11.48 11.33 -19.80
C ILE A 468 12.24 12.47 -20.47
N PRO A 469 12.39 12.48 -21.80
CA PRO A 469 13.06 13.56 -22.50
C PRO A 469 12.39 14.90 -22.20
N PHE A 470 13.17 15.95 -22.01
CA PHE A 470 12.63 17.30 -21.90
C PHE A 470 11.82 17.65 -23.14
N ARG A 471 10.68 18.29 -22.94
CA ARG A 471 9.81 18.72 -24.04
C ARG A 471 10.60 19.67 -24.93
N SER A 472 10.61 19.45 -26.24
CA SER A 472 11.02 20.47 -27.20
C SER A 472 9.75 21.16 -27.71
N ARG A 473 9.43 22.35 -27.18
CA ARG A 473 8.42 23.17 -27.85
C ARG A 473 9.12 23.83 -29.04
N GLU A 474 9.01 23.25 -30.24
CA GLU A 474 9.31 24.05 -31.44
C GLU A 474 8.46 25.32 -31.33
N PRO A 475 9.04 26.53 -31.52
CA PRO A 475 8.26 27.74 -31.50
C PRO A 475 7.20 27.58 -32.58
N VAL A 476 5.93 27.50 -32.16
CA VAL A 476 4.81 27.55 -33.08
C VAL A 476 4.89 28.94 -33.69
N ASP A 477 5.43 29.01 -34.90
CA ASP A 477 5.44 30.20 -35.74
C ASP A 477 3.97 30.48 -36.09
N ARG A 478 3.27 31.16 -35.16
CA ARG A 478 1.96 31.72 -35.46
C ARG A 478 2.24 32.91 -36.37
N PRO A 479 1.85 32.89 -37.66
CA PRO A 479 1.95 34.08 -38.48
C PRO A 479 1.13 35.19 -37.78
N GLY A 480 1.77 36.34 -37.60
CA GLY A 480 1.33 37.40 -36.70
C GLY A 480 -0.13 37.79 -36.87
N GLU A 481 -0.91 37.62 -35.80
CA GLU A 481 -2.08 38.46 -35.59
C GLU A 481 -1.57 39.80 -35.04
N GLU A 482 -1.59 40.81 -35.90
CA GLU A 482 -1.44 42.21 -35.52
C GLU A 482 -2.39 42.53 -34.35
N LEU A 483 -1.82 43.02 -33.26
CA LEU A 483 -2.56 43.75 -32.23
C LEU A 483 -3.24 44.96 -32.90
N VAL A 484 -4.52 44.82 -33.24
CA VAL A 484 -5.38 45.97 -33.45
C VAL A 484 -5.80 46.47 -32.06
N ALA A 485 -5.12 47.52 -31.62
CA ALA A 485 -5.51 48.30 -30.46
C ALA A 485 -6.93 48.87 -30.66
N ALA A 486 -7.89 48.44 -29.86
CA ALA A 486 -9.19 49.10 -29.74
C ALA A 486 -9.30 49.76 -28.36
N SER A 487 -8.98 51.05 -28.33
CA SER A 487 -9.26 51.95 -27.22
C SER A 487 -10.74 52.36 -27.20
N ALA A 488 -11.31 52.30 -25.99
CA ALA A 488 -12.40 53.14 -25.47
C ALA A 488 -13.79 53.11 -26.14
N PHE A 489 -14.79 52.58 -25.43
CA PHE A 489 -16.09 53.23 -25.21
C PHE A 489 -16.74 52.70 -23.90
N GLY A 490 -17.33 53.63 -23.13
CA GLY A 490 -17.81 53.46 -21.76
C GLY A 490 -19.18 52.76 -21.58
N PRO A 491 -19.76 52.83 -20.36
CA PRO A 491 -20.71 51.85 -19.85
C PRO A 491 -22.16 52.14 -20.25
N GLY A 492 -22.91 51.09 -20.59
CA GLY A 492 -24.33 51.19 -20.93
C GLY A 492 -25.12 49.94 -20.56
N ALA A 493 -25.91 50.07 -19.48
CA ALA A 493 -27.19 49.43 -19.18
C ALA A 493 -27.44 47.96 -19.62
N PHE A 494 -27.42 47.04 -18.66
CA PHE A 494 -28.13 45.76 -18.76
C PHE A 494 -29.60 45.93 -18.34
N SER A 495 -30.49 45.92 -19.31
CA SER A 495 -31.93 45.69 -19.15
C SER A 495 -32.23 44.19 -19.14
N ALA A 496 -33.02 43.76 -18.15
CA ALA A 496 -33.50 42.39 -17.98
C ALA A 496 -34.39 41.91 -19.15
N PRO A 497 -34.41 40.60 -19.48
CA PRO A 497 -35.44 40.02 -20.33
C PRO A 497 -36.66 39.53 -19.50
N PRO A 498 -37.85 39.48 -20.13
CA PRO A 498 -39.14 39.36 -19.43
C PRO A 498 -39.57 37.92 -19.17
N GLU A 499 -40.38 37.78 -18.11
CA GLU A 499 -41.27 36.63 -17.88
C GLU A 499 -42.37 36.54 -18.94
N GLY A 500 -42.75 35.32 -19.32
CA GLY A 500 -44.00 35.08 -20.04
C GLY A 500 -44.15 33.68 -20.64
N GLN A 501 -44.90 32.82 -19.93
CA GLN A 501 -45.92 31.85 -20.41
C GLN A 501 -45.51 30.91 -21.56
N GLY A 502 -45.48 29.58 -21.41
CA GLY A 502 -46.49 28.70 -20.83
C GLY A 502 -46.97 27.75 -21.94
N ASN A 503 -46.81 26.43 -21.81
CA ASN A 503 -47.72 25.48 -22.43
C ASN A 503 -47.63 24.09 -21.77
N ASP A 504 -48.82 23.58 -21.45
CA ASP A 504 -49.11 22.26 -20.90
C ASP A 504 -49.09 21.15 -21.98
N GLY A 505 -48.96 19.90 -21.52
CA GLY A 505 -49.42 18.68 -22.20
C GLY A 505 -48.29 17.80 -22.76
N GLN A 506 -48.28 16.47 -22.60
CA GLN A 506 -49.26 15.52 -22.10
C GLN A 506 -48.53 14.28 -21.57
N ALA A 507 -49.20 13.57 -20.68
CA ALA A 507 -48.87 12.24 -20.22
C ALA A 507 -49.20 11.17 -21.27
N GLU A 508 -48.32 10.18 -21.40
CA GLU A 508 -48.63 8.74 -21.54
C GLU A 508 -47.43 7.94 -21.04
#